data_AF-A0A353NPX2-F1
#
_entry.id   AF-A0A353NPX2-F1
#
_cell.length_a   1.000
_cell.length_b   1.000
_cell.length_c   1.000
_cell.angle_alpha   90.00
_cell.angle_beta   90.00
_cell.angle_gamma   90.00
#
_symmetry.space_group_name_H-M   'P 1'
#
loop_
_entity.id
_entity.type
_entity.pdbx_description
1 polymer ?
#
loop_
_entity_poly.entity_id
_entity_poly.type
_entity_poly.pdbx_seq_one_letter_code
_entity_poly.pdbx_strand_id
1 'polypeptide(L)'
;RPEKLLKALDVLTPWMIQMGVADGKKTGNPRIFIPLHKGSDSFMSEEQFKTFYWPSLQKLIIGLVNEGMNPSLFVEANHTSRLEIMRDVPAGKVIYHMENTDMFKAKEILGDRVCLRGNVPISMLCLGTPDDVKAYCKKLIDV
;
A
#
# COMPACT_ATOMS: atom_id res chain seq x y z
N ARG A 1 17.99 13.41 -13.93
CA ARG A 1 17.20 14.64 -14.12
C ARG A 1 16.07 14.71 -13.08
N PRO A 2 16.38 14.90 -11.79
CA PRO A 2 15.40 14.77 -10.69
C PRO A 2 14.20 15.73 -10.78
N GLU A 3 14.44 17.00 -11.10
CA GLU A 3 13.37 18.00 -11.20
C GLU A 3 12.34 17.68 -12.29
N LYS A 4 12.79 17.15 -13.43
CA LYS A 4 11.88 16.74 -14.51
C LYS A 4 10.99 15.58 -14.08
N LEU A 5 11.51 14.66 -13.26
CA LEU A 5 10.74 13.56 -12.70
C LEU A 5 9.69 14.08 -11.71
N LEU A 6 10.08 14.94 -10.77
CA LEU A 6 9.16 15.52 -9.79
C LEU A 6 8.03 16.30 -10.48
N LYS A 7 8.36 17.12 -11.48
CA LYS A 7 7.35 17.85 -12.26
C LYS A 7 6.40 16.91 -13.01
N ALA A 8 6.90 15.79 -13.55
CA ALA A 8 6.06 14.80 -14.19
C ALA A 8 5.10 14.14 -13.17
N LEU A 9 5.58 13.80 -11.97
CA LEU A 9 4.74 13.26 -10.90
C LEU A 9 3.64 14.24 -10.48
N ASP A 10 3.96 15.52 -10.34
CA ASP A 10 2.97 16.55 -9.98
C ASP A 10 1.88 16.72 -11.06
N VAL A 11 2.22 16.58 -12.35
CA VAL A 11 1.25 16.63 -13.45
C VAL A 11 0.40 15.36 -13.51
N LEU A 12 0.99 14.19 -13.27
CA LEU A 12 0.28 12.91 -13.37
C LEU A 12 -0.65 12.65 -12.19
N THR A 13 -0.31 13.13 -10.98
CA THR A 13 -1.05 12.79 -9.75
C THR A 13 -2.55 13.17 -9.83
N PRO A 14 -2.95 14.38 -10.27
CA PRO A 14 -4.36 14.73 -10.43
C PRO A 14 -5.10 13.82 -11.42
N TRP A 15 -4.46 13.42 -12.51
CA TRP A 15 -5.05 12.51 -13.49
C TRP A 15 -5.29 11.12 -12.88
N MET A 16 -4.34 10.61 -12.10
CA MET A 16 -4.50 9.34 -11.40
C MET A 16 -5.65 9.37 -10.38
N ILE A 17 -5.84 10.49 -9.67
CA ILE A 17 -6.98 10.68 -8.76
C ILE A 17 -8.29 10.63 -9.56
N GLN A 18 -8.40 11.41 -10.64
CA GLN A 18 -9.59 11.44 -11.49
C GLN A 18 -9.92 10.07 -12.08
N MET A 19 -8.91 9.33 -12.53
CA MET A 19 -9.07 7.96 -13.04
C MET A 19 -9.64 7.02 -11.98
N GLY A 20 -9.08 7.04 -10.76
CA GLY A 20 -9.58 6.20 -9.66
C GLY A 20 -11.01 6.57 -9.26
N VAL A 21 -11.34 7.87 -9.18
CA VAL A 21 -12.69 8.34 -8.85
C VAL A 21 -13.70 7.94 -9.93
N ALA A 22 -13.33 8.07 -11.21
CA ALA A 22 -14.18 7.68 -12.33
C ALA A 22 -14.47 6.17 -12.31
N ASP A 23 -13.46 5.34 -12.04
CA ASP A 23 -13.63 3.89 -11.93
C ASP A 23 -14.54 3.50 -10.75
N GLY A 24 -14.32 4.11 -9.58
CA GLY A 24 -15.16 3.88 -8.41
C GLY A 24 -16.62 4.28 -8.63
N LYS A 25 -16.86 5.43 -9.29
CA LYS A 25 -18.22 5.89 -9.66
C LYS A 25 -18.87 4.97 -10.69
N LYS A 26 -18.11 4.54 -11.70
CA LYS A 26 -18.61 3.65 -12.76
C LYS A 26 -19.02 2.28 -12.23
N THR A 27 -18.26 1.74 -11.28
CA THR A 27 -18.51 0.41 -10.71
C THR A 27 -19.45 0.44 -9.50
N GLY A 28 -19.65 1.60 -8.88
CA GLY A 28 -20.35 1.73 -7.60
C GLY A 28 -19.55 1.20 -6.41
N ASN A 29 -18.27 0.87 -6.60
CA ASN A 29 -17.39 0.35 -5.57
C ASN A 29 -16.34 1.41 -5.21
N PRO A 30 -16.34 1.97 -3.98
CA PRO A 30 -15.37 2.99 -3.60
C PRO A 30 -13.95 2.43 -3.42
N ARG A 31 -13.76 1.10 -3.45
CA ARG A 31 -12.47 0.47 -3.23
C ARG A 31 -11.59 0.53 -4.48
N ILE A 32 -10.53 1.34 -4.43
CA ILE A 32 -9.61 1.53 -5.55
C ILE A 32 -8.33 0.72 -5.31
N PHE A 33 -8.07 -0.27 -6.17
CA PHE A 33 -6.89 -1.11 -6.08
C PHE A 33 -5.67 -0.41 -6.71
N ILE A 34 -4.55 -0.36 -5.98
CA ILE A 34 -3.32 0.34 -6.42
C ILE A 34 -2.11 -0.56 -6.18
N PRO A 35 -1.51 -1.17 -7.22
CA PRO A 35 -0.29 -1.96 -7.07
C PRO A 35 0.96 -1.08 -6.94
N LEU A 36 1.88 -1.43 -6.02
CA LEU A 36 3.07 -0.65 -5.67
C LEU A 36 4.37 -1.32 -6.14
N HIS A 37 4.49 -1.59 -7.44
CA HIS A 37 5.62 -2.30 -8.06
C HIS A 37 7.04 -1.74 -7.82
N LYS A 38 7.19 -0.50 -7.35
CA LYS A 38 8.50 0.21 -7.32
C LYS A 38 8.88 0.73 -5.95
N GLY A 39 7.98 0.69 -4.98
CA GLY A 39 8.21 1.31 -3.68
C GLY A 39 9.10 0.50 -2.74
N SER A 40 9.59 -0.69 -3.12
CA SER A 40 10.11 -1.73 -2.22
C SER A 40 11.59 -1.62 -1.86
N ASP A 41 12.01 -2.28 -0.76
CA ASP A 41 13.34 -2.18 -0.13
C ASP A 41 14.44 -2.56 -1.11
N SER A 42 14.11 -3.45 -2.05
CA SER A 42 15.00 -3.92 -3.10
C SER A 42 15.04 -3.03 -4.36
N PHE A 43 14.15 -2.04 -4.50
CA PHE A 43 14.04 -1.23 -5.72
C PHE A 43 14.69 0.15 -5.60
N MET A 44 14.51 0.82 -4.47
CA MET A 44 15.02 2.18 -4.25
C MET A 44 15.41 2.42 -2.79
N SER A 45 16.38 3.31 -2.58
CA SER A 45 16.77 3.72 -1.23
C SER A 45 15.63 4.43 -0.50
N GLU A 46 15.73 4.52 0.83
CA GLU A 46 14.76 5.26 1.64
C GLU A 46 14.71 6.75 1.24
N GLU A 47 15.86 7.37 0.95
CA GLU A 47 15.93 8.76 0.48
C GLU A 47 15.21 8.95 -0.86
N GLN A 48 15.39 8.01 -1.79
CA GLN A 48 14.68 8.04 -3.07
C GLN A 48 13.18 7.83 -2.87
N PHE A 49 12.78 6.97 -1.93
CA PHE A 49 11.38 6.77 -1.60
C PHE A 49 10.73 8.05 -1.06
N LYS A 50 11.38 8.70 -0.09
CA LYS A 50 10.91 9.97 0.49
C LYS A 50 10.84 11.10 -0.54
N THR A 51 11.74 11.09 -1.52
CA THR A 51 11.84 12.19 -2.51
C THR A 51 10.94 11.96 -3.72
N PHE A 52 11.00 10.78 -4.32
CA PHE A 52 10.43 10.52 -5.66
C PHE A 52 9.20 9.62 -5.65
N TYR A 53 8.87 8.97 -4.53
CA TYR A 53 7.79 7.99 -4.50
C TYR A 53 6.67 8.44 -3.57
N TRP A 54 6.96 8.51 -2.26
CA TRP A 54 5.97 8.73 -1.21
C TRP A 54 5.14 9.99 -1.41
N PRO A 55 5.69 11.19 -1.69
CA PRO A 55 4.88 12.40 -1.74
C PRO A 55 3.78 12.34 -2.82
N SER A 56 4.09 11.76 -3.97
CA SER A 56 3.11 11.60 -5.05
C SER A 56 2.05 10.54 -4.71
N LEU A 57 2.47 9.41 -4.13
CA LEU A 57 1.56 8.35 -3.69
C LEU A 57 0.63 8.84 -2.58
N GLN A 58 1.16 9.57 -1.59
CA GLN A 58 0.40 10.15 -0.51
C GLN A 58 -0.65 11.14 -1.02
N LYS A 59 -0.27 12.05 -1.94
CA LYS A 59 -1.21 12.96 -2.61
C LYS A 59 -2.33 12.19 -3.31
N LEU A 60 -2.01 11.10 -4.01
CA LEU A 60 -3.01 10.22 -4.63
C LEU A 60 -3.94 9.59 -3.59
N ILE A 61 -3.41 9.03 -2.50
CA ILE A 61 -4.21 8.45 -1.41
C ILE A 61 -5.17 9.49 -0.83
N ILE A 62 -4.66 10.66 -0.44
CA ILE A 62 -5.45 11.73 0.16
C ILE A 62 -6.52 12.24 -0.82
N GLY A 63 -6.15 12.45 -2.08
CA GLY A 63 -7.09 12.90 -3.12
C GLY A 63 -8.24 11.92 -3.33
N LEU A 64 -7.95 10.61 -3.39
CA LEU A 64 -8.97 9.57 -3.49
C LEU A 64 -9.88 9.56 -2.24
N VAL A 65 -9.31 9.64 -1.04
CA VAL A 65 -10.08 9.67 0.21
C VAL A 65 -11.02 10.88 0.28
N ASN A 66 -10.55 12.06 -0.15
CA ASN A 66 -11.35 13.28 -0.18
C ASN A 66 -12.56 13.18 -1.13
N GLU A 67 -12.43 12.38 -2.18
CA GLU A 67 -13.50 12.10 -3.15
C GLU A 67 -14.42 10.93 -2.71
N GLY A 68 -14.28 10.47 -1.47
CA GLY A 68 -15.11 9.39 -0.90
C GLY A 68 -14.66 7.99 -1.30
N MET A 69 -13.48 7.82 -1.91
CA MET A 69 -12.91 6.52 -2.24
C MET A 69 -12.16 5.91 -1.03
N ASN A 70 -11.93 4.60 -1.10
CA ASN A 70 -11.19 3.81 -0.12
C ASN A 70 -10.00 3.12 -0.82
N PRO A 71 -8.80 3.74 -0.82
CA PRO A 71 -7.62 3.16 -1.46
C PRO A 71 -7.20 1.84 -0.80
N SER A 72 -6.98 0.82 -1.63
CA SER A 72 -6.46 -0.49 -1.26
C SER A 72 -5.15 -0.74 -1.99
N LEU A 73 -4.03 -0.42 -1.33
CA LEU A 73 -2.71 -0.51 -1.93
C LEU A 73 -2.15 -1.90 -1.76
N PHE A 74 -1.69 -2.50 -2.85
CA PHE A 74 -0.91 -3.73 -2.80
C PHE A 74 0.56 -3.38 -2.69
N VAL A 75 1.07 -3.52 -1.46
CA VAL A 75 2.43 -3.21 -1.05
C VAL A 75 3.32 -4.40 -1.43
N GLU A 76 3.79 -4.36 -2.67
CA GLU A 76 4.59 -5.43 -3.28
C GLU A 76 6.00 -5.50 -2.71
N ALA A 77 6.52 -6.72 -2.62
CA ALA A 77 7.76 -7.07 -1.95
C ALA A 77 7.81 -6.53 -0.51
N ASN A 78 9.01 -6.25 -0.01
CA ASN A 78 9.23 -5.81 1.36
C ASN A 78 9.27 -4.27 1.44
N HIS A 79 8.47 -3.70 2.34
CA HIS A 79 8.46 -2.28 2.68
C HIS A 79 8.68 -2.03 4.19
N THR A 80 9.25 -3.00 4.91
CA THR A 80 9.39 -2.93 6.38
C THR A 80 10.15 -1.68 6.82
N SER A 81 11.18 -1.25 6.07
CA SER A 81 11.92 -0.02 6.38
C SER A 81 11.10 1.26 6.23
N ARG A 82 9.95 1.20 5.55
CA ARG A 82 9.14 2.36 5.14
C ARG A 82 7.86 2.54 5.93
N LEU A 83 7.56 1.63 6.86
CA LEU A 83 6.30 1.61 7.60
C LEU A 83 6.04 2.96 8.29
N GLU A 84 7.05 3.57 8.91
CA GLU A 84 6.91 4.88 9.56
C GLU A 84 6.56 6.00 8.56
N ILE A 85 7.19 6.00 7.39
CA ILE A 85 6.91 6.96 6.32
C ILE A 85 5.47 6.77 5.81
N MET A 86 5.07 5.50 5.66
CA MET A 86 3.75 5.12 5.15
C MET A 86 2.61 5.36 6.16
N ARG A 87 2.91 5.75 7.40
CA ARG A 87 1.91 6.07 8.43
C ARG A 87 1.14 7.36 8.15
N ASP A 88 1.73 8.28 7.39
CA ASP A 88 1.16 9.59 7.11
C ASP A 88 0.03 9.52 6.05
N VAL A 89 -1.08 8.90 6.41
CA VAL A 89 -2.29 8.77 5.57
C VAL A 89 -3.55 8.98 6.41
N PRO A 90 -4.74 9.25 5.84
CA PRO A 90 -5.94 9.44 6.64
C PRO A 90 -6.34 8.20 7.45
N ALA A 91 -6.55 8.37 8.76
CA ALA A 91 -6.85 7.27 9.67
C ALA A 91 -8.17 6.55 9.30
N GLY A 92 -8.14 5.22 9.25
CA GLY A 92 -9.30 4.38 8.98
C GLY A 92 -9.83 4.44 7.55
N LYS A 93 -9.08 5.04 6.61
CA LYS A 93 -9.52 5.22 5.21
C LYS A 93 -8.71 4.43 4.18
N VAL A 94 -7.62 3.79 4.59
CA VAL A 94 -6.66 3.15 3.70
C VAL A 94 -6.47 1.68 4.09
N ILE A 95 -6.30 0.83 3.08
CA ILE A 95 -5.93 -0.57 3.25
C ILE A 95 -4.54 -0.79 2.66
N TYR A 96 -3.65 -1.38 3.43
CA TYR A 96 -2.39 -1.90 2.95
C TYR A 96 -2.44 -3.43 2.90
N HIS A 97 -2.46 -3.94 1.68
CA HIS A 97 -2.34 -5.34 1.36
C HIS A 97 -0.87 -5.68 1.19
N MET A 98 -0.26 -6.28 2.22
CA MET A 98 1.17 -6.57 2.26
C MET A 98 1.49 -7.89 1.54
N GLU A 99 2.58 -7.92 0.76
CA GLU A 99 3.12 -9.15 0.18
C GLU A 99 4.20 -9.77 1.07
N ASN A 100 5.39 -9.16 1.16
CA ASN A 100 6.54 -9.71 1.91
C ASN A 100 6.97 -8.82 3.09
N THR A 101 6.17 -7.82 3.42
CA THR A 101 6.44 -6.91 4.54
C THR A 101 6.19 -7.61 5.88
N ASP A 102 7.00 -7.30 6.89
CA ASP A 102 6.84 -7.85 8.24
C ASP A 102 5.51 -7.37 8.85
N MET A 103 4.56 -8.30 8.98
CA MET A 103 3.21 -8.02 9.48
C MET A 103 3.19 -7.64 10.96
N PHE A 104 4.14 -8.08 11.77
CA PHE A 104 4.20 -7.75 13.20
C PHE A 104 4.59 -6.29 13.38
N LYS A 105 5.65 -5.86 12.68
CA LYS A 105 6.05 -4.45 12.63
C LYS A 105 4.98 -3.59 11.99
N ALA A 106 4.33 -4.08 10.92
CA ALA A 106 3.23 -3.34 10.31
C ALA A 106 2.07 -3.14 11.29
N LYS A 107 1.71 -4.16 12.09
CA LYS A 107 0.69 -4.03 13.13
C LYS A 107 1.08 -3.05 14.23
N GLU A 108 2.32 -3.11 14.71
CA GLU A 108 2.87 -2.20 15.70
C GLU A 108 2.85 -0.74 15.23
N ILE A 109 3.32 -0.48 14.00
CA ILE A 109 3.53 0.86 13.46
C ILE A 109 2.28 1.44 12.80
N LEU A 110 1.41 0.62 12.21
CA LEU A 110 0.29 1.10 11.39
C LEU A 110 -1.09 0.65 11.89
N GLY A 111 -1.14 -0.21 12.90
CA GLY A 111 -2.38 -0.90 13.30
C GLY A 111 -3.50 -0.02 13.84
N ASP A 112 -3.19 1.19 14.30
CA ASP A 112 -4.16 2.21 14.73
C ASP A 112 -4.60 3.14 13.58
N ARG A 113 -3.94 3.05 12.43
CA ARG A 113 -4.04 4.03 11.35
C ARG A 113 -4.70 3.48 10.10
N VAL A 114 -4.34 2.28 9.68
CA VAL A 114 -4.80 1.67 8.43
C VAL A 114 -5.35 0.27 8.68
N CYS A 115 -6.14 -0.24 7.74
CA CYS A 115 -6.48 -1.66 7.73
C CYS A 115 -5.35 -2.45 7.07
N LEU A 116 -4.81 -3.44 7.78
CA LEU A 116 -3.80 -4.35 7.26
C LEU A 116 -4.47 -5.59 6.65
N ARG A 117 -3.98 -6.01 5.49
CA ARG A 117 -4.43 -7.21 4.77
C ARG A 117 -3.21 -8.02 4.32
N GLY A 118 -3.31 -9.34 4.35
CA GLY A 118 -2.22 -10.25 3.97
C GLY A 118 -1.61 -10.95 5.19
N ASN A 119 -0.47 -11.62 5.08
CA ASN A 119 0.32 -11.83 3.87
C ASN A 119 0.73 -13.30 3.67
N VAL A 120 -0.26 -14.21 3.64
CA VAL A 120 -0.02 -15.64 3.42
C VAL A 120 0.82 -15.87 2.15
N PRO A 121 2.06 -16.39 2.25
CA PRO A 121 2.94 -16.54 1.10
C PRO A 121 2.36 -17.49 0.06
N ILE A 122 2.45 -17.13 -1.22
CA ILE A 122 1.94 -17.97 -2.30
C ILE A 122 2.66 -19.33 -2.36
N SER A 123 3.96 -19.38 -2.04
CA SER A 123 4.72 -20.63 -1.94
C SER A 123 4.15 -21.57 -0.89
N MET A 124 3.66 -21.04 0.24
CA MET A 124 2.99 -21.82 1.27
C MET A 124 1.65 -22.36 0.78
N LEU A 125 0.88 -21.55 0.03
CA LEU A 125 -0.39 -21.99 -0.57
C LEU A 125 -0.18 -23.08 -1.64
N CYS A 126 0.90 -23.01 -2.40
CA CYS A 126 1.19 -23.96 -3.48
C CYS A 126 1.86 -25.26 -3.00
N LEU A 127 2.75 -25.17 -2.01
CA LEU A 127 3.65 -26.26 -1.63
C LEU A 127 3.46 -26.74 -0.18
N GLY A 128 2.74 -25.99 0.65
CA GLY A 128 2.48 -26.32 2.05
C GLY A 128 1.26 -27.23 2.23
N THR A 129 1.07 -27.70 3.45
CA THR A 129 -0.13 -28.45 3.86
C THR A 129 -1.25 -27.50 4.31
N PRO A 130 -2.52 -27.95 4.33
CA PRO A 130 -3.60 -27.18 4.94
C PRO A 130 -3.34 -26.74 6.38
N ASP A 131 -2.63 -27.57 7.16
CA ASP A 131 -2.26 -27.26 8.55
C ASP A 131 -1.20 -26.15 8.63
N ASP A 132 -0.22 -26.14 7.71
CA ASP A 132 0.77 -25.05 7.61
C ASP A 132 0.07 -23.71 7.35
N VAL A 133 -0.86 -23.70 6.39
CA VAL A 133 -1.65 -22.50 6.05
C VAL A 133 -2.48 -22.04 7.24
N LYS A 134 -3.17 -22.97 7.91
CA LYS A 134 -4.01 -22.66 9.08
C LYS A 134 -3.19 -22.11 10.24
N ALA A 135 -2.04 -22.72 10.53
CA ALA A 135 -1.13 -22.27 11.59
C ALA A 135 -0.60 -20.86 11.29
N TYR A 136 -0.20 -20.60 10.05
CA TYR A 136 0.29 -19.29 9.63
C TYR A 136 -0.80 -18.21 9.68
N CYS A 137 -2.00 -18.51 9.17
CA CYS A 137 -3.15 -17.62 9.28
C CYS A 137 -3.49 -17.29 10.74
N LYS A 138 -3.50 -18.29 11.63
CA LYS A 138 -3.73 -18.07 13.06
C LYS A 138 -2.66 -17.14 13.65
N LYS A 139 -1.39 -17.39 13.32
CA LYS A 139 -0.27 -16.53 13.75
C LYS A 139 -0.46 -15.07 13.31
N LEU A 140 -1.00 -14.82 12.11
CA LEU A 140 -1.29 -13.46 11.63
C LEU A 140 -2.52 -12.82 12.28
N ILE A 141 -3.54 -13.61 12.63
CA ILE A 141 -4.77 -13.13 13.27
C ILE A 141 -4.52 -12.75 14.73
N ASP A 142 -3.66 -13.50 15.42
CA ASP A 142 -3.36 -13.31 16.84
C ASP A 142 -2.39 -12.12 17.11
N VAL A 143 -2.00 -11.35 16.07
CA VAL A 143 -1.13 -10.16 16.15
C VAL A 143 -1.87 -8.88 16.55
#